data_AF-A0A537ZRL5-F1
#
_entry.id   AF-A0A537ZRL5-F1
#
_cell.length_a   1.000
_cell.length_b   1.000
_cell.length_c   1.000
_cell.angle_alpha   90.00
_cell.angle_beta   90.00
_cell.angle_gamma   90.00
#
_symmetry.space_group_name_H-M   'P 1'
#
loop_
_entity.id
_entity.type
_entity.pdbx_description
1 polymer ?
#
loop_
_entity_poly.entity_id
_entity_poly.type
_entity_poly.pdbx_seq_one_letter_code
_entity_poly.pdbx_strand_id
1 'polypeptide(L)'
;GIVRPAAGWTDLVIGPEQGVRVVDALLTGFHDRDSSHLRMLEAIAGRELVERSYRAAAEAGYLRHEFGDVMLLGSRGPDRQGRTPWPPRR
;
A
#
# COMPACT_ATOMS: atom_id res chain seq x y z
N GLY A 1 10.63 0.77 10.23
CA GLY A 1 10.94 -0.34 11.17
C GLY A 1 12.39 -0.80 11.04
N ILE A 2 12.85 -1.77 11.84
CA ILE A 2 14.19 -2.39 11.73
C ILE A 2 14.04 -3.80 11.16
N VAL A 3 14.87 -4.17 10.19
CA VAL A 3 14.91 -5.52 9.58
C VAL A 3 16.23 -6.22 9.91
N ARG A 4 16.22 -7.55 9.93
CA ARG A 4 17.41 -8.40 10.13
C ARG A 4 17.47 -9.47 9.04
N PRO A 5 18.67 -9.93 8.64
CA PRO A 5 18.80 -11.04 7.70
C PRO A 5 18.07 -12.29 8.20
N ALA A 6 17.30 -12.93 7.32
CA ALA A 6 16.58 -14.17 7.57
C ALA A 6 16.36 -14.92 6.25
N ALA A 7 16.13 -16.23 6.31
CA ALA A 7 15.78 -17.06 5.16
C ALA A 7 14.67 -18.04 5.54
N GLY A 8 13.80 -18.35 4.60
CA GLY A 8 12.66 -19.25 4.80
C GLY A 8 11.45 -18.86 3.96
N TRP A 9 10.33 -19.52 4.22
CA TRP A 9 9.04 -19.21 3.62
C TRP A 9 8.23 -18.29 4.53
N THR A 10 7.28 -17.57 3.95
CA THR A 10 6.33 -16.75 4.70
C THR A 10 4.91 -17.15 4.35
N ASP A 11 4.15 -17.54 5.37
CA ASP A 11 2.69 -17.72 5.27
C ASP A 11 1.94 -16.47 5.76
N LEU A 12 2.65 -15.34 5.95
CA LEU A 12 2.09 -14.09 6.42
C LEU A 12 1.07 -13.53 5.41
N VAL A 13 -0.17 -13.38 5.85
CA VAL A 13 -1.22 -12.64 5.14
C VAL A 13 -1.36 -11.27 5.80
N ILE A 14 -1.14 -10.21 5.04
CA ILE A 14 -1.32 -8.83 5.50
C ILE A 14 -2.76 -8.40 5.20
N GLY A 15 -3.48 -7.98 6.23
CA GLY A 15 -4.83 -7.42 6.12
C GLY A 15 -4.99 -6.13 6.92
N PRO A 16 -6.15 -5.47 6.76
CA PRO A 16 -6.40 -4.14 7.32
C PRO A 16 -6.27 -4.05 8.84
N GLU A 17 -6.47 -5.17 9.55
CA GLU A 17 -6.40 -5.23 11.02
C GLU A 17 -4.98 -5.19 11.59
N GLN A 18 -3.97 -5.65 10.83
CA GLN A 18 -2.60 -5.79 11.34
C GLN A 18 -1.69 -4.60 10.99
N GLY A 19 -2.00 -3.90 9.90
CA GLY A 19 -1.16 -2.81 9.36
C GLY A 19 0.26 -3.26 8.96
N VAL A 20 1.13 -2.28 8.70
CA VAL A 20 2.53 -2.51 8.31
C VAL A 20 3.51 -1.85 9.28
N ARG A 21 4.68 -2.48 9.47
CA ARG A 21 5.68 -2.08 10.48
C ARG A 21 6.96 -1.47 9.91
N VAL A 22 7.26 -1.75 8.64
CA VAL A 22 8.56 -1.43 8.03
C VAL A 22 8.43 -0.49 6.85
N VAL A 23 7.45 -0.71 5.98
CA VAL A 23 7.27 0.06 4.75
C VAL A 23 6.51 1.35 5.01
N ASP A 24 7.04 2.46 4.49
CA ASP A 24 6.40 3.79 4.56
C ASP A 24 5.52 4.07 3.33
N ALA A 25 5.79 3.38 2.21
CA ALA A 25 5.04 3.47 0.96
C ALA A 25 5.19 2.17 0.15
N LEU A 26 4.31 1.95 -0.82
CA LEU A 26 4.30 0.81 -1.73
C LEU A 26 4.09 1.26 -3.17
N LEU A 27 4.96 0.80 -4.08
CA LEU A 27 4.75 0.89 -5.53
C LEU A 27 4.13 -0.43 -6.01
N THR A 28 2.98 -0.36 -6.68
CA THR A 28 2.20 -1.54 -7.07
C THR A 28 1.32 -1.27 -8.29
N GLY A 29 0.83 -2.31 -8.96
CA GLY A 29 -0.19 -2.20 -10.01
C GLY A 29 -1.62 -2.12 -9.47
N PHE A 30 -2.59 -2.11 -10.37
CA PHE A 30 -4.03 -2.16 -10.03
C PHE A 30 -4.54 -3.61 -10.03
N HIS A 31 -5.08 -4.02 -8.89
CA HIS A 31 -5.58 -5.39 -8.63
C HIS A 31 -7.11 -5.44 -8.52
N ASP A 32 -7.69 -6.61 -8.78
CA ASP A 32 -9.14 -6.83 -8.72
C ASP A 32 -9.70 -6.76 -7.29
N ARG A 33 -11.01 -6.48 -7.19
CA ARG A 33 -11.74 -6.21 -5.93
C ARG A 33 -11.69 -7.35 -4.92
N ASP A 34 -11.63 -8.59 -5.38
CA ASP A 34 -11.63 -9.77 -4.50
C ASP A 34 -10.21 -10.35 -4.26
N SER A 35 -9.17 -9.60 -4.63
CA SER A 35 -7.78 -10.05 -4.49
C SER A 35 -7.24 -9.87 -3.06
N SER A 36 -6.37 -10.79 -2.65
CA SER A 36 -5.57 -10.64 -1.42
C SER A 36 -4.66 -9.40 -1.47
N HIS A 37 -4.22 -9.00 -2.66
CA HIS A 37 -3.47 -7.77 -2.88
C HIS A 37 -4.25 -6.55 -2.43
N LEU A 38 -5.55 -6.44 -2.76
CA LEU A 38 -6.35 -5.28 -2.34
C LEU A 38 -6.36 -5.14 -0.81
N ARG A 39 -6.55 -6.24 -0.08
CA ARG A 39 -6.52 -6.24 1.41
C ARG A 39 -5.19 -5.74 1.96
N MET A 40 -4.07 -6.09 1.31
CA MET A 40 -2.75 -5.58 1.67
C MET A 40 -2.64 -4.07 1.40
N LEU A 41 -3.18 -3.57 0.29
CA LEU A 41 -3.19 -2.13 0.00
C LEU A 41 -4.00 -1.36 1.04
N GLU A 42 -5.15 -1.89 1.45
CA GLU A 42 -5.98 -1.29 2.51
C GLU A 42 -5.26 -1.27 3.86
N ALA A 43 -4.45 -2.29 4.17
CA ALA A 43 -3.62 -2.33 5.37
C ALA A 43 -2.51 -1.28 5.39
N ILE A 44 -2.00 -0.88 4.23
CA ILE A 44 -0.93 0.11 4.08
C ILE A 44 -1.51 1.53 4.06
N ALA A 45 -2.42 1.78 3.12
CA ALA A 45 -2.86 3.13 2.76
C ALA A 45 -4.24 3.50 3.35
N GLY A 46 -4.96 2.52 3.89
CA GLY A 46 -6.35 2.66 4.31
C GLY A 46 -7.32 2.55 3.13
N ARG A 47 -8.45 1.87 3.37
CA ARG A 47 -9.50 1.61 2.37
C ARG A 47 -9.94 2.84 1.58
N GLU A 48 -10.20 3.95 2.26
CA GLU A 48 -10.70 5.16 1.64
C GLU A 48 -9.73 5.76 0.60
N LEU A 49 -8.42 5.74 0.88
CA LEU A 49 -7.41 6.24 -0.05
C LEU A 49 -7.28 5.31 -1.25
N VAL A 50 -7.32 3.99 -1.02
CA VAL A 50 -7.29 2.98 -2.08
C VAL A 50 -8.49 3.15 -3.01
N GLU A 51 -9.72 3.21 -2.47
CA GLU A 51 -10.95 3.38 -3.25
C GLU A 51 -10.92 4.67 -4.10
N ARG A 52 -10.51 5.80 -3.51
CA ARG A 52 -10.37 7.07 -4.26
C ARG A 52 -9.33 6.97 -5.38
N SER A 53 -8.21 6.29 -5.13
CA SER A 53 -7.13 6.14 -6.13
C SER A 53 -7.59 5.29 -7.31
N TYR A 54 -8.31 4.20 -7.04
CA TYR A 54 -8.91 3.36 -8.08
C TYR A 54 -9.96 4.11 -8.90
N ARG A 55 -10.80 4.93 -8.26
CA ARG A 55 -11.76 5.76 -8.97
C ARG A 55 -11.07 6.76 -9.89
N ALA A 56 -10.08 7.49 -9.37
CA ALA A 56 -9.31 8.47 -10.15
C ALA A 56 -8.57 7.83 -11.34
N ALA A 57 -7.99 6.64 -11.13
CA ALA A 57 -7.31 5.89 -12.19
C ALA A 57 -8.30 5.43 -13.28
N ALA A 58 -9.49 4.98 -12.90
CA ALA A 58 -10.55 4.62 -13.84
C ALA A 58 -11.04 5.83 -14.65
N GLU A 59 -11.26 6.97 -14.00
CA GLU A 59 -11.64 8.23 -14.65
C GLU A 59 -10.58 8.73 -15.64
N ALA A 60 -9.30 8.50 -15.34
CA ALA A 60 -8.17 8.89 -16.18
C ALA A 60 -7.75 7.83 -17.22
N GLY A 61 -8.45 6.69 -17.31
CA GLY A 61 -8.18 5.66 -18.31
C GLY A 61 -6.93 4.81 -18.10
N TYR A 62 -6.49 4.64 -16.85
CA TYR A 62 -5.31 3.83 -16.52
C TYR A 62 -5.54 2.34 -16.83
N LEU A 63 -4.49 1.70 -17.31
CA LEU A 63 -4.45 0.26 -17.60
C LEU A 63 -4.23 -0.54 -16.32
N ARG A 64 -4.82 -1.74 -16.23
CA ARG A 64 -4.74 -2.64 -15.07
C ARG A 64 -4.03 -3.96 -15.41
N HIS A 65 -3.95 -4.86 -14.43
CA HIS A 65 -3.29 -6.17 -14.52
C HIS A 65 -1.76 -6.08 -14.63
N GLU A 66 -1.11 -7.22 -14.91
CA GLU A 66 0.34 -7.44 -14.78
C GLU A 66 1.21 -6.47 -15.60
N PHE A 67 0.68 -5.94 -16.70
CA PHE A 67 1.36 -5.00 -17.61
C PHE A 67 0.67 -3.63 -17.68
N GLY A 68 -0.23 -3.36 -16.74
CA GLY A 68 -0.91 -2.08 -16.64
C GLY A 68 -0.03 -1.00 -16.00
N ASP A 69 -0.69 0.11 -15.66
CA ASP A 69 -0.06 1.21 -14.96
C ASP A 69 0.21 0.87 -13.48
N VAL A 70 1.04 1.68 -12.86
CA VAL A 70 1.42 1.55 -11.45
C VAL A 70 1.01 2.77 -10.63
N MET A 71 0.79 2.56 -9.35
CA MET A 71 0.47 3.56 -8.35
C MET A 71 1.46 3.51 -7.18
N LEU A 72 1.81 4.69 -6.67
CA LEU A 72 2.57 4.84 -5.42
C LEU A 72 1.60 5.18 -4.29
N LEU A 73 1.50 4.30 -3.31
CA LEU A 73 0.65 4.47 -2.13
C LEU A 73 1.49 4.74 -0.89
N GLY A 74 1.28 5.91 -0.27
CA GLY A 74 1.86 6.22 1.03
C GLY A 74 1.10 5.55 2.16
N SER A 75 1.82 5.07 3.18
CA SER A 75 1.19 4.60 4.40
C SER A 75 0.58 5.76 5.20
N ARG A 76 -0.53 5.51 5.89
CA ARG A 76 -1.05 6.47 6.87
C ARG A 76 -0.04 6.60 8.02
N GLY A 77 0.67 7.72 8.10
CA GLY A 77 1.32 8.20 9.33
C GLY A 77 0.50 9.34 9.96
N PRO A 78 0.60 9.62 11.27
CA PRO A 78 1.85 9.55 12.01
C PRO A 78 2.08 8.15 12.59
N ASP A 79 3.32 7.73 12.47
CA ASP A 79 3.89 6.62 13.22
C ASP A 79 3.51 6.65 14.71
N ARG A 80 3.61 5.48 15.36
CA ARG A 80 3.56 5.40 16.82
C ARG A 80 4.82 6.04 17.48
N GLN A 81 5.58 6.88 16.76
CA GLN A 81 6.91 7.43 17.10
C GLN A 81 7.17 8.92 16.69
N GLY A 82 6.21 9.69 16.14
CA GLY A 82 6.36 11.13 15.80
C GLY A 82 6.97 11.56 14.43
N ARG A 83 7.21 10.69 13.44
CA ARG A 83 7.67 11.00 12.07
C ARG A 83 6.53 11.47 11.16
N THR A 84 6.82 12.56 10.46
CA THR A 84 5.92 13.29 9.56
C THR A 84 5.61 12.49 8.28
N PRO A 85 4.37 12.54 7.73
CA PRO A 85 4.08 11.98 6.42
C PRO A 85 4.89 12.68 5.32
N TRP A 86 5.25 11.90 4.29
CA TRP A 86 5.90 12.36 3.07
C TRP A 86 5.01 13.36 2.28
N PRO A 87 5.57 14.39 1.61
CA PRO A 87 6.99 14.76 1.51
C PRO A 87 7.41 15.76 2.61
N PRO A 88 8.73 15.92 2.89
CA PRO A 88 9.19 16.96 3.81
C PRO A 88 8.81 18.34 3.26
N ARG A 89 8.19 19.17 4.11
CA ARG A 89 8.02 20.61 3.82
C ARG A 89 9.42 21.25 3.83
N ARG A 90 9.71 22.07 2.83
CA ARG A 90 10.91 22.91 2.76
C ARG A 90 11.02 23.82 3.97
#